data_AF-A0A1V6PS54-F1
#
_entry.id   AF-A0A1V6PS54-F1
#
_cell.length_a   1.000
_cell.length_b   1.000
_cell.length_c   1.000
_cell.angle_alpha   90.00
_cell.angle_beta   90.00
_cell.angle_gamma   90.00
#
_symmetry.space_group_name_H-M   'P 1'
#
loop_
_entity.id
_entity.type
_entity.pdbx_description
1 polymer ?
#
loop_
_entity_poly.entity_id
_entity_poly.type
_entity_poly.pdbx_seq_one_letter_code
_entity_poly.pdbx_strand_id
1 'polypeptide(L)' 'MVAPGSQWPALSGGLRENSAANLNTSDRVLSANHDVQQLLEHVGKGGRVPGPVLKYLKVIQELTADLLKNPM' A
#
# COMPACT_ATOMS: atom_id res chain seq x y z
N MET A 1 2.64 -25.96 -7.26
CA MET A 1 2.59 -24.88 -8.26
C MET A 1 1.67 -23.80 -7.74
N VAL A 2 2.15 -22.56 -7.57
CA VAL A 2 1.31 -21.42 -7.16
C VAL A 2 0.45 -21.03 -8.37
N ALA A 3 -0.85 -20.84 -8.19
CA ALA A 3 -1.75 -20.51 -9.29
C ALA A 3 -1.32 -19.18 -9.95
N PRO A 4 -1.29 -19.11 -11.30
CA PRO A 4 -1.04 -17.85 -12.01
C PRO A 4 -2.05 -16.80 -11.53
N GLY A 5 -1.58 -15.68 -11.00
CA GLY A 5 -2.41 -14.64 -10.38
C GLY A 5 -2.56 -14.70 -8.86
N SER A 6 -2.00 -15.72 -8.19
CA SER A 6 -1.88 -15.76 -6.72
C SER A 6 -0.61 -15.10 -6.18
N GLN A 7 0.26 -14.63 -7.07
CA GLN A 7 1.48 -13.94 -6.69
C GLN A 7 1.18 -12.48 -6.40
N TRP A 8 1.17 -12.14 -5.12
CA TRP A 8 0.98 -10.78 -4.63
C TRP A 8 2.11 -9.85 -5.10
N PRO A 9 1.85 -8.54 -5.30
CA PRO A 9 2.88 -7.57 -5.65
C PRO A 9 3.91 -7.51 -4.52
N ALA A 10 5.18 -7.34 -4.90
CA ALA A 10 6.23 -7.03 -3.95
C ALA A 10 5.97 -5.63 -3.40
N LEU A 11 5.49 -5.58 -2.17
CA LEU A 11 5.30 -4.32 -1.45
C LEU A 11 6.65 -3.84 -0.95
N SER A 12 6.77 -2.52 -0.73
CA SER A 12 7.99 -1.87 -0.22
C SER A 12 8.44 -2.42 1.14
N GLY A 13 7.59 -3.23 1.78
CA GLY A 13 7.88 -3.96 3.00
C GLY A 13 7.79 -2.99 4.17
N GLY A 14 6.75 -3.15 5.00
CA GLY A 14 6.69 -2.54 6.33
C GLY A 14 7.80 -3.02 7.30
N LEU A 15 8.86 -3.61 6.75
CA LEU A 15 10.00 -4.24 7.38
C LEU A 15 11.33 -3.57 6.93
N ARG A 16 11.33 -2.25 6.70
CA ARG A 16 12.47 -1.43 7.20
C ARG A 16 12.29 -1.22 8.70
N GLU A 17 12.18 -2.37 9.39
CA GLU A 17 12.50 -2.66 10.78
C GLU A 17 13.17 -1.50 11.51
N ASN A 18 12.39 -0.73 12.29
CA ASN A 18 12.77 0.04 13.49
C ASN A 18 14.06 0.91 13.49
N SER A 19 14.78 0.99 12.38
CA SER A 19 16.13 1.56 12.24
C SER A 19 16.05 2.88 11.49
N ALA A 20 14.86 3.21 10.97
CA ALA A 20 14.54 4.43 10.28
C ALA A 20 13.70 5.35 11.18
N ALA A 21 14.02 5.43 12.47
CA ALA A 21 13.49 6.46 13.39
C ALA A 21 13.75 7.90 12.89
N ASN A 22 14.52 8.05 11.80
CA ASN A 22 14.83 9.30 11.12
C ASN A 22 14.42 9.31 9.61
N LEU A 23 13.54 8.40 9.15
CA LEU A 23 12.91 8.59 7.85
C LEU A 23 11.76 9.58 8.01
N ASN A 24 11.85 10.69 7.29
CA ASN A 24 10.85 11.74 7.19
C ASN A 24 9.44 11.15 7.08
N THR A 25 8.48 11.66 7.85
CA THR A 25 7.08 11.23 7.83
C THR A 25 6.53 11.20 6.40
N SER A 26 6.95 12.15 5.55
CA SER A 26 6.56 12.22 4.14
C SER A 26 7.02 11.01 3.32
N ASP A 27 8.24 10.50 3.54
CA ASP A 27 8.75 9.30 2.85
C ASP A 27 7.93 8.06 3.22
N ARG A 28 7.53 7.94 4.49
CA ARG A 28 6.69 6.84 4.95
C ARG A 28 5.29 6.88 4.33
N VAL A 29 4.69 8.08 4.25
CA VAL A 29 3.39 8.27 3.59
C VAL A 29 3.48 7.96 2.10
N LEU A 30 4.57 8.37 1.43
CA LEU A 30 4.80 8.09 0.02
C LEU A 30 4.92 6.59 -0.26
N SER A 31 5.73 5.87 0.53
CA SER A 31 5.86 4.40 0.41
C SER A 31 4.52 3.69 0.67
N ALA A 32 3.77 4.12 1.68
CA ALA A 32 2.46 3.54 1.99
C ALA A 32 1.45 3.77 0.86
N ASN A 33 1.42 4.97 0.26
CA ASN A 33 0.56 5.25 -0.89
C ASN A 33 0.91 4.34 -2.09
N HIS A 34 2.20 4.20 -2.38
CA HIS A 34 2.67 3.34 -3.45
C HIS A 34 2.25 1.87 -3.25
N ASP A 35 2.43 1.34 -2.05
CA ASP A 35 2.05 -0.05 -1.72
C ASP A 35 0.54 -0.27 -1.86
N VAL A 36 -0.27 0.70 -1.42
CA VAL A 36 -1.74 0.64 -1.55
C VAL A 36 -2.19 0.69 -3.00
N GLN A 37 -1.54 1.52 -3.84
CA GLN A 37 -1.80 1.55 -5.28
C GLN A 37 -1.48 0.21 -5.94
N GLN A 38 -0.31 -0.36 -5.66
CA GLN A 38 0.09 -1.68 -6.18
C GLN A 38 -0.92 -2.77 -5.79
N LEU A 39 -1.42 -2.74 -4.55
CA LEU A 39 -2.45 -3.67 -4.08
C LEU A 39 -3.76 -3.49 -4.85
N LEU A 40 -4.26 -2.26 -4.95
CA LEU A 40 -5.50 -1.97 -5.67
C LEU A 40 -5.43 -2.37 -7.15
N GLU A 41 -4.31 -2.10 -7.81
CA GLU A 41 -4.06 -2.54 -9.20
C GLU A 41 -4.01 -4.07 -9.33
N HIS A 42 -3.37 -4.76 -8.39
CA HIS A 42 -3.33 -6.22 -8.37
C HIS A 42 -4.72 -6.83 -8.20
N VAL A 43 -5.57 -6.26 -7.34
CA VAL A 43 -6.97 -6.68 -7.21
C VAL A 43 -7.75 -6.41 -8.50
N GLY A 44 -7.58 -5.24 -9.11
CA GLY A 44 -8.22 -4.88 -10.38
C GLY A 44 -7.87 -5.84 -11.53
N LYS A 45 -6.69 -6.47 -11.50
CA LYS A 45 -6.23 -7.46 -12.49
C LYS A 45 -6.75 -8.88 -12.26
N GLY A 46 -7.67 -9.08 -11.30
CA GLY A 46 -8.28 -10.38 -11.00
C GLY A 46 -7.76 -11.03 -9.71
N GLY A 47 -7.03 -10.29 -8.88
CA GLY A 47 -6.68 -10.72 -7.53
C GLY A 47 -7.95 -10.93 -6.68
N ARG A 48 -8.08 -12.10 -6.05
CA ARG A 48 -9.28 -12.43 -5.27
C ARG A 48 -9.14 -11.85 -3.86
N VAL A 49 -9.75 -10.69 -3.61
CA VAL A 49 -9.67 -9.98 -2.33
C VAL A 49 -11.07 -9.75 -1.74
N PRO A 50 -11.29 -10.02 -0.45
CA PRO A 50 -12.56 -9.73 0.21
C PRO A 50 -12.94 -8.25 0.08
N GLY A 51 -14.21 -7.97 -0.24
CA GLY A 51 -14.74 -6.61 -0.37
C GLY A 51 -14.42 -5.66 0.80
N PRO A 52 -14.45 -6.11 2.08
CA PRO A 52 -14.04 -5.28 3.20
C PRO A 52 -12.59 -4.79 3.10
N VAL A 53 -11.66 -5.66 2.67
CA VAL A 53 -10.23 -5.33 2.52
C VAL A 53 -10.04 -4.26 1.44
N LEU A 54 -10.77 -4.36 0.33
CA LEU A 54 -10.79 -3.33 -0.71
C LEU A 54 -11.26 -1.97 -0.19
N LYS A 55 -12.28 -1.94 0.67
CA LYS A 55 -12.76 -0.71 1.29
C LYS A 55 -11.69 -0.08 2.18
N TYR A 56 -11.00 -0.89 2.99
CA TYR A 56 -9.88 -0.41 3.81
C TYR A 56 -8.73 0.13 2.96
N LEU A 57 -8.34 -0.56 1.89
CA LEU A 57 -7.27 -0.09 1.00
C LEU A 57 -7.62 1.26 0.36
N LYS A 58 -8.87 1.48 -0.04
CA LYS A 58 -9.31 2.79 -0.56
C LYS A 58 -9.24 3.90 0.49
N VAL A 59 -9.66 3.64 1.73
CA VAL A 59 -9.57 4.62 2.82
C VAL A 59 -8.12 5.01 3.10
N ILE A 60 -7.21 4.04 3.10
CA ILE A 60 -5.77 4.30 3.29
C ILE A 60 -5.20 5.08 2.10
N GLN A 61 -5.65 4.77 0.87
CA GLN A 61 -5.26 5.52 -0.32
C GLN A 61 -5.68 6.99 -0.22
N GLU A 62 -6.91 7.26 0.21
CA GLU A 62 -7.43 8.62 0.39
C GLU A 62 -6.66 9.38 1.47
N LEU A 63 -6.43 8.74 2.62
CA LEU A 63 -5.66 9.33 3.72
C LEU A 63 -4.21 9.64 3.33
N THR A 64 -3.52 8.69 2.69
CA THR A 64 -2.13 8.90 2.27
C THR A 64 -2.01 9.93 1.17
N ALA A 65 -2.96 9.99 0.23
CA ALA A 65 -3.03 11.03 -0.78
C ALA A 65 -3.30 12.42 -0.18
N ASP A 66 -4.14 12.51 0.85
CA ASP A 66 -4.39 13.76 1.56
C ASP A 66 -3.15 14.27 2.31
N LEU A 67 -2.45 13.39 3.03
CA LEU A 67 -1.20 13.71 3.72
C LEU A 67 -0.07 14.12 2.77
N LEU A 68 -0.06 13.59 1.54
CA LEU A 68 0.89 14.02 0.49
C LEU A 68 0.58 15.42 -0.06
N LYS A 69 -0.70 15.79 -0.14
CA LYS A 69 -1.14 17.12 -0.59
C LYS A 69 -0.98 18.16 0.51
N ASN A 70 -1.23 17.77 1.75
CA ASN A 70 -1.19 18.61 2.94
C ASN A 70 -0.17 18.04 3.93
N PRO A 71 1.14 18.22 3.68
CA PRO A 71 2.16 17.83 4.65
C PRO A 71 2.02 18.67 5.92
N MET A 72 1.86 17.99 7.07
CA MET A 72 1.81 18.59 8.41
C MET A 72 3.12 19.27 8.80
#